data_AF-A0A9N7NPE6-F1
#
_entry.id   AF-A0A9N7NPE6-F1
#
_cell.length_a   1.000
_cell.length_b   1.000
_cell.length_c   1.000
_cell.angle_alpha   90.00
_cell.angle_beta   90.00
_cell.angle_gamma   90.00
#
_symmetry.space_group_name_H-M   'P 1'
#
loop_
_entity.id
_entity.type
_entity.pdbx_description
1 polymer ?
#
loop_
_entity_poly.entity_id
_entity_poly.type
_entity_poly.pdbx_seq_one_letter_code
_entity_poly.pdbx_strand_id
1 'polypeptide(L)'
;MVAANLKAETMKLMEKRSGIEAKINVIIENLYRPGDPGLAGNLLDHEGFPRSDIDIPPVRAERHRLPELHNDHKDITDKIEQNIQLLHSAKLAPATAFIQDSDHKNQDANVGMLGRNPSLVNSVFCHLKY
;
A
#
# COMPACT_ATOMS: atom_id res chain seq x y z
N MET A 1 -22.18 18.54 3.49
CA MET A 1 -21.39 18.14 4.67
C MET A 1 -20.42 16.98 4.41
N VAL A 2 -20.71 16.06 3.47
CA VAL A 2 -19.88 14.86 3.21
C VAL A 2 -18.45 15.16 2.73
N ALA A 3 -18.28 16.11 1.80
CA ALA A 3 -16.95 16.43 1.25
C ALA A 3 -15.96 17.00 2.30
N ALA A 4 -16.46 17.74 3.29
CA ALA A 4 -15.62 18.26 4.38
C ALA A 4 -15.09 17.13 5.29
N ASN A 5 -15.93 16.10 5.52
CA ASN A 5 -15.55 14.93 6.31
C ASN A 5 -14.49 14.09 5.60
N LEU A 6 -14.64 13.85 4.29
CA LEU A 6 -13.64 13.12 3.50
C LEU A 6 -12.30 13.84 3.48
N LYS A 7 -12.30 15.17 3.28
CA LYS A 7 -11.07 15.97 3.34
C LYS A 7 -10.37 15.85 4.71
N ALA A 8 -11.13 15.95 5.80
CA ALA A 8 -10.58 15.82 7.15
C ALA A 8 -10.04 14.40 7.41
N GLU A 9 -10.71 13.35 6.93
CA GLU A 9 -10.23 11.97 7.03
C GLU A 9 -8.94 11.77 6.25
N THR A 10 -8.84 12.26 5.01
CA THR A 10 -7.61 12.19 4.20
C THR A 10 -6.43 12.84 4.91
N MET A 11 -6.62 14.03 5.50
CA MET A 11 -5.55 14.71 6.23
C MET A 11 -5.08 13.90 7.45
N LYS A 12 -6.01 13.29 8.20
CA LYS A 12 -5.67 12.39 9.31
C LYS A 12 -4.92 11.14 8.85
N LEU A 13 -5.29 10.57 7.70
CA LEU A 13 -4.59 9.41 7.13
C LEU A 13 -3.17 9.79 6.68
N MET A 14 -2.96 10.98 6.12
CA MET A 14 -1.63 11.47 5.76
C MET A 14 -0.71 11.59 6.99
N GLU A 15 -1.21 12.15 8.09
CA GLU A 15 -0.45 12.24 9.35
C GLU A 15 -0.09 10.85 9.89
N LYS A 16 -1.05 9.91 9.87
CA LYS A 16 -0.79 8.52 10.28
C LYS A 16 0.26 7.85 9.39
N ARG A 17 0.21 8.07 8.08
CA ARG A 17 1.18 7.54 7.11
C ARG A 17 2.58 7.99 7.47
N SER A 18 2.79 9.30 7.69
CA SER A 18 4.09 9.84 8.10
C SER A 18 4.55 9.29 9.45
N GLY A 19 3.63 9.07 10.39
CA GLY A 19 3.95 8.42 11.67
C GLY A 19 4.39 6.97 11.53
N ILE A 20 3.89 6.23 10.54
CA ILE A 20 4.34 4.86 10.24
C ILE A 20 5.69 4.89 9.52
N GLU A 21 5.90 5.79 8.57
CA GLU A 21 7.20 5.98 7.91
C GLU A 21 8.31 6.27 8.93
N ALA A 22 8.04 7.12 9.92
CA ALA A 22 8.97 7.38 11.01
C ALA A 22 9.30 6.10 11.82
N LYS A 23 8.29 5.27 12.12
CA LYS A 23 8.51 3.99 12.83
C LYS A 23 9.33 2.99 12.00
N ILE A 24 9.08 2.92 10.70
CA ILE A 24 9.85 2.10 9.77
C ILE A 24 11.32 2.52 9.79
N ASN A 25 11.59 3.83 9.68
CA ASN A 25 12.96 4.35 9.69
C ASN A 25 13.69 4.02 11.00
N VAL A 26 13.03 4.20 12.15
CA VAL A 26 13.62 3.85 13.46
C VAL A 26 13.98 2.36 13.53
N ILE A 27 13.11 1.47 13.03
CA ILE A 27 13.40 0.02 13.03
C ILE A 27 14.57 -0.30 12.10
N ILE A 28 14.63 0.32 10.93
CA ILE A 28 15.76 0.13 10.00
C ILE A 28 17.07 0.61 10.67
N GLU A 29 17.08 1.79 11.28
CA GLU A 29 18.26 2.32 11.98
C GLU A 29 18.74 1.37 13.10
N ASN A 30 17.82 0.80 13.87
CA ASN A 30 18.14 -0.15 14.92
C ASN A 30 18.74 -1.45 14.36
N LEU A 31 18.15 -2.02 13.32
CA LEU A 31 18.58 -3.29 12.74
C LEU A 31 19.92 -3.20 12.00
N TYR A 32 20.24 -2.03 11.43
CA TYR A 32 21.47 -1.80 10.64
C TYR A 32 22.59 -1.11 11.43
N ARG A 33 22.48 -1.04 12.76
CA ARG A 33 23.55 -0.53 13.60
C ARG A 33 24.79 -1.44 13.50
N PRO A 34 26.02 -0.90 13.56
CA PRO A 34 27.24 -1.71 13.49
C PRO A 34 27.26 -2.79 14.57
N GLY A 35 27.42 -4.04 14.14
CA GLY A 35 27.42 -5.21 15.02
C GLY A 35 26.10 -5.98 15.05
N ASP A 36 25.00 -5.37 14.59
CA ASP A 36 23.70 -6.05 14.52
C ASP A 36 23.58 -6.90 13.24
N PRO A 37 22.81 -8.01 13.30
CA PRO A 37 22.72 -8.97 12.22
C PRO A 37 21.84 -8.48 11.05
N GLY A 38 21.36 -7.23 11.06
CA GLY A 38 20.48 -6.72 10.01
C GLY A 38 19.12 -7.43 9.97
N LEU A 39 18.48 -7.38 8.80
CA LEU A 39 17.16 -7.98 8.59
C LEU A 39 17.19 -9.52 8.43
N ALA A 40 18.27 -10.05 7.84
CA ALA A 40 18.37 -11.46 7.46
C ALA A 40 19.57 -12.21 8.07
N GLY A 41 20.40 -11.55 8.89
CA GLY A 41 21.58 -12.19 9.47
C GLY A 41 21.23 -13.24 10.51
N ASN A 42 22.16 -14.17 10.69
CA ASN A 42 22.04 -15.27 11.64
C ASN A 42 21.98 -14.75 13.08
N LEU A 43 21.01 -15.25 13.84
CA LEU A 43 20.85 -14.93 15.27
C LEU A 43 21.54 -15.96 16.17
N LEU A 44 21.98 -17.07 15.58
CA LEU A 44 22.68 -18.14 16.29
C LEU A 44 24.17 -18.10 15.96
N ASP A 45 24.97 -18.75 16.78
CA ASP A 45 26.35 -19.06 16.45
C ASP A 45 26.45 -20.32 15.56
N HIS A 46 27.67 -20.82 15.39
CA HIS A 46 27.95 -22.02 14.59
C HIS A 46 27.60 -23.33 15.31
N GLU A 47 27.42 -23.29 16.63
CA GLU A 47 27.03 -24.43 17.46
C GLU A 47 25.51 -24.50 17.67
N GLY A 48 24.78 -23.45 17.27
CA GLY A 48 23.32 -23.35 17.35
C GLY A 48 22.82 -22.67 18.62
N PHE A 49 23.69 -22.01 19.39
CA PHE A 49 23.31 -21.25 20.57
C PHE A 49 23.01 -19.78 20.24
N PRO A 50 22.16 -19.11 21.05
CA PRO A 50 22.01 -17.67 21.03
C PRO A 50 23.37 -16.97 21.06
N ARG A 51 23.63 -16.12 20.06
CA ARG A 51 24.82 -15.28 20.03
C ARG A 51 24.87 -14.36 21.25
N SER A 52 26.04 -14.25 21.87
CA SER A 52 26.25 -13.43 23.08
C SER A 52 26.58 -11.96 22.78
N ASP A 53 26.92 -11.64 21.54
CA ASP A 53 27.25 -10.28 21.06
C ASP A 53 26.01 -9.43 20.75
N ILE A 54 24.84 -10.05 20.54
CA ILE A 54 23.61 -9.37 20.13
C ILE A 54 22.46 -9.67 21.08
N ASP A 55 21.56 -8.70 21.25
CA ASP A 55 20.31 -8.90 21.98
C ASP A 55 19.23 -9.44 21.02
N ILE A 56 18.99 -10.76 21.09
CA ILE A 56 18.13 -11.47 20.12
C ILE A 56 16.63 -11.10 20.25
N PRO A 57 16.02 -11.03 21.47
CA PRO A 57 14.63 -10.66 21.63
C PRO A 57 14.18 -9.36 20.92
N PRO A 58 14.87 -8.21 21.06
CA PRO A 58 14.46 -6.98 20.37
C PRO A 58 14.64 -7.09 18.85
N VAL A 59 15.75 -7.69 18.37
CA VAL A 59 15.99 -7.89 16.93
C VAL A 59 14.87 -8.73 16.30
N ARG A 60 14.41 -9.78 17.00
CA ARG A 60 13.28 -10.60 16.55
C ARG A 60 11.99 -9.79 16.49
N ALA A 61 11.70 -9.00 17.52
CA ALA A 61 10.50 -8.16 17.57
C ALA A 61 10.51 -7.11 16.45
N GLU A 62 11.64 -6.48 16.19
CA GLU A 62 11.83 -5.49 15.13
C GLU A 62 11.68 -6.09 13.73
N ARG A 63 12.30 -7.25 13.46
CA ARG A 63 12.13 -7.98 12.20
C ARG A 63 10.68 -8.38 11.94
N HIS A 64 9.93 -8.73 12.98
CA HIS A 64 8.51 -9.06 12.86
C HIS A 64 7.66 -7.82 12.58
N ARG A 65 7.95 -6.71 13.27
CA ARG A 65 7.18 -5.47 13.19
C ARG A 65 7.37 -4.74 11.86
N LEU A 66 8.53 -4.88 11.22
CA LEU A 66 8.81 -4.16 9.97
C LEU A 66 7.84 -4.51 8.83
N PRO A 67 7.61 -5.80 8.48
CA PRO A 67 6.59 -6.17 7.48
C PRO A 67 5.17 -5.72 7.84
N GLU A 68 4.80 -5.77 9.13
CA GLU A 68 3.48 -5.31 9.58
C GLU A 68 3.28 -3.82 9.29
N LEU A 69 4.29 -2.99 9.62
CA LEU A 69 4.25 -1.56 9.34
C LEU A 69 4.24 -1.24 7.83
N HIS A 70 4.93 -2.04 7.01
CA HIS A 70 4.86 -1.88 5.56
C HIS A 70 3.47 -2.18 5.00
N ASN A 71 2.79 -3.20 5.53
CA ASN A 71 1.42 -3.51 5.16
C ASN A 71 0.47 -2.38 5.59
N ASP A 72 0.58 -1.91 6.84
CA ASP A 72 -0.22 -0.80 7.35
C ASP A 72 -0.02 0.49 6.53
N HIS A 73 1.23 0.78 6.15
CA HIS A 73 1.57 1.93 5.31
C HIS A 73 0.91 1.84 3.93
N LYS A 74 0.95 0.66 3.31
CA LYS A 74 0.29 0.39 2.04
C LYS A 74 -1.22 0.58 2.15
N ASP A 75 -1.85 -0.03 3.15
CA ASP A 75 -3.30 0.06 3.37
C ASP A 75 -3.77 1.51 3.57
N ILE A 76 -2.99 2.32 4.32
CA ILE A 76 -3.29 3.74 4.50
C ILE A 76 -3.11 4.52 3.21
N THR A 77 -2.07 4.21 2.43
CA THR A 77 -1.81 4.86 1.15
C THR A 77 -2.94 4.59 0.15
N ASP A 78 -3.37 3.34 0.04
CA ASP A 78 -4.50 2.93 -0.80
C ASP A 78 -5.80 3.65 -0.39
N LYS A 79 -6.04 3.79 0.93
CA LYS A 79 -7.20 4.52 1.44
C LYS A 79 -7.14 6.02 1.17
N ILE A 80 -5.96 6.63 1.26
CA ILE A 80 -5.75 8.04 0.86
C ILE A 80 -6.08 8.22 -0.62
N GLU A 81 -5.60 7.33 -1.48
CA GLU A 81 -5.87 7.36 -2.91
C GLU A 81 -7.38 7.32 -3.20
N GLN A 82 -8.11 6.38 -2.61
CA GLN A 82 -9.56 6.26 -2.75
C GLN A 82 -10.29 7.55 -2.32
N ASN A 83 -9.91 8.12 -1.18
CA ASN A 83 -10.54 9.35 -0.70
C ASN A 83 -10.29 10.54 -1.64
N ILE A 84 -9.08 10.64 -2.22
CA ILE A 84 -8.76 11.69 -3.20
C ILE A 84 -9.58 11.49 -4.47
N GLN A 85 -9.68 10.26 -4.98
CA GLN A 85 -10.52 9.93 -6.14
C GLN A 85 -11.98 10.35 -5.89
N LEU A 86 -12.56 10.01 -4.74
CA LEU A 86 -13.93 10.39 -4.38
C LEU A 86 -14.12 11.91 -4.29
N LEU A 87 -13.16 12.64 -3.70
CA LEU A 87 -13.20 14.11 -3.64
C LEU A 87 -13.20 14.74 -5.03
N HIS A 88 -12.40 14.19 -5.96
CA HIS A 88 -12.33 14.66 -7.34
C HIS A 88 -13.61 14.34 -8.11
N SER A 89 -14.14 13.12 -8.00
CA SER A 89 -15.41 12.73 -8.64
C SER A 89 -16.59 13.53 -8.11
N ALA A 90 -16.68 13.76 -6.79
CA ALA A 90 -17.74 14.59 -6.20
C ALA A 90 -17.67 16.06 -6.65
N LYS A 91 -16.48 16.57 -6.96
CA LYS A 91 -16.26 17.92 -7.49
C LYS A 91 -16.64 18.04 -8.98
N LEU A 92 -16.44 16.97 -9.76
CA LEU A 92 -16.73 16.91 -11.18
C LEU A 92 -18.20 16.59 -11.51
N ALA A 93 -18.97 16.10 -10.53
CA ALA A 93 -20.37 15.71 -10.70
C ALA A 93 -21.47 16.81 -10.70
N PRO A 94 -21.23 18.14 -10.89
CA PRO A 94 -22.35 19.06 -11.12
C PRO A 94 -22.56 19.49 -12.59
N ALA A 95 -21.97 18.86 -13.62
CA ALA A 95 -22.03 19.39 -14.99
C ALA A 95 -22.36 18.42 -16.14
N THR A 96 -22.81 17.19 -15.88
CA THR A 96 -23.39 16.35 -16.94
C THR A 96 -24.75 15.84 -16.52
N ALA A 97 -25.70 16.78 -16.52
CA ALA A 97 -27.09 16.43 -16.74
C ALA A 97 -27.18 15.51 -17.96
N PHE A 98 -27.84 14.38 -17.75
CA PHE A 98 -28.27 13.43 -18.76
C PHE A 98 -28.81 14.15 -20.00
N ILE A 99 -28.07 14.09 -21.11
CA ILE A 99 -28.67 14.29 -22.44
C ILE A 99 -29.14 12.91 -22.90
N GLN A 100 -30.46 12.74 -22.92
CA GLN A 100 -31.15 11.63 -23.57
C GLN A 100 -31.05 11.78 -25.08
N ASP A 101 -30.81 10.63 -25.72
CA ASP A 101 -31.25 10.17 -27.03
C ASP A 101 -31.41 11.17 -28.19
N SER A 102 -30.63 10.91 -29.23
CA SER A 102 -31.16 10.94 -30.60
C SER A 102 -30.45 9.90 -31.45
N ASP A 103 -31.16 8.81 -31.70
CA ASP A 103 -30.89 7.81 -32.72
C ASP A 103 -30.54 8.44 -34.07
N HIS A 104 -29.43 8.01 -34.67
CA HIS A 104 -29.27 8.04 -36.12
C HIS A 104 -28.63 6.76 -36.61
N LYS A 105 -29.42 5.95 -37.32
CA LYS A 105 -28.94 4.82 -38.11
C LYS A 105 -28.12 5.37 -39.28
N ASN A 106 -26.89 4.90 -39.46
CA ASN A 106 -26.50 4.43 -40.80
C ASN A 106 -25.38 3.40 -40.75
N GLN A 107 -25.47 2.51 -41.73
CA GLN A 107 -24.69 1.30 -41.95
C GLN A 107 -23.28 1.65 -42.44
N ASP A 108 -22.31 0.78 -42.17
CA ASP A 108 -21.46 0.16 -43.19
C ASP A 108 -20.42 -0.78 -42.56
N ALA A 109 -20.33 -1.97 -43.15
CA ALA A 109 -19.50 -3.09 -42.71
C ALA A 109 -18.04 -2.91 -43.13
N ASN A 110 -17.07 -3.38 -42.31
CA ASN A 110 -16.07 -4.41 -42.68
C ASN A 110 -15.06 -4.68 -41.53
N VAL A 111 -15.14 -5.91 -40.98
CA VAL A 111 -14.12 -6.85 -40.45
C VAL A 111 -12.83 -6.32 -39.78
N GLY A 112 -12.58 -6.81 -38.56
CA GLY A 112 -11.24 -6.87 -37.95
C GLY A 112 -11.23 -7.19 -36.44
N MET A 113 -11.49 -8.44 -36.07
CA MET A 113 -11.28 -8.95 -34.71
C MET A 113 -9.79 -8.99 -34.37
N LEU A 114 -9.40 -8.40 -33.23
CA LEU A 114 -8.52 -9.01 -32.20
C LEU A 114 -8.26 -8.02 -31.05
N GLY A 115 -8.51 -8.49 -29.82
CA GLY A 115 -7.78 -8.03 -28.64
C GLY A 115 -8.50 -7.11 -27.65
N ARG A 116 -9.53 -7.62 -26.98
CA ARG A 116 -10.00 -7.08 -25.68
C ARG A 116 -8.86 -7.12 -24.65
N ASN A 117 -8.53 -5.96 -24.08
CA ASN A 117 -8.15 -5.81 -22.66
C ASN A 117 -9.31 -5.02 -22.03
N PRO A 118 -9.71 -5.17 -20.74
CA PRO A 118 -8.85 -5.45 -19.59
C PRO A 118 -9.51 -6.34 -18.50
N SER A 119 -8.76 -7.24 -17.88
CA SER A 119 -8.97 -7.61 -16.46
C SER A 119 -7.99 -8.71 -16.08
N LEU A 120 -7.30 -8.51 -14.96
CA LEU A 120 -7.47 -9.33 -13.75
C LEU A 120 -6.22 -9.16 -12.87
N VAL A 121 -6.48 -8.46 -11.76
CA VAL A 121 -5.97 -8.72 -10.42
C VAL A 121 -4.47 -8.97 -10.24
N ASN A 122 -3.84 -8.00 -9.57
CA ASN A 122 -3.05 -8.20 -8.36
C ASN A 122 -2.84 -9.67 -7.98
N SER A 123 -1.68 -10.21 -8.33
CA SER A 123 -1.19 -11.47 -7.80
C SER A 123 0.32 -11.54 -7.90
N VAL A 124 1.04 -10.88 -6.99
CA VAL A 124 2.31 -11.42 -6.44
C VAL A 124 2.51 -10.89 -5.02
N PHE A 125 1.77 -11.41 -4.05
CA PHE A 125 2.32 -11.62 -2.70
C PHE A 125 1.59 -12.78 -2.05
N CYS A 126 2.02 -13.97 -2.41
CA CYS A 126 1.76 -15.18 -1.66
C CYS A 126 3.09 -15.90 -1.50
N HIS A 127 3.33 -16.37 -0.28
CA HIS A 127 4.44 -17.21 0.17
C HIS A 127 5.71 -16.47 0.63
N LEU A 128 5.72 -16.07 1.91
CA LEU A 128 6.59 -16.74 2.89
C LEU A 128 6.15 -16.40 4.33
N LYS A 129 5.31 -17.27 4.89
CA LYS A 129 5.15 -17.42 6.33
C LYS A 129 5.33 -18.92 6.61
N TYR A 130 6.58 -19.33 6.75
CA TYR A 130 7.04 -20.52 7.46
C TYR A 130 8.28 -20.12 8.22
#